data_AF-A0A8J5FQM8-F1
#
_entry.id   AF-A0A8J5FQM8-F1
#
_cell.length_a   1.000
_cell.length_b   1.000
_cell.length_c   1.000
_cell.angle_alpha   90.00
_cell.angle_beta   90.00
_cell.angle_gamma   90.00
#
_symmetry.space_group_name_H-M   'P 1'
#
loop_
_entity.id
_entity.type
_entity.pdbx_description
1 polymer ?
#
loop_
_entity_poly.entity_id
_entity_poly.type
_entity_poly.pdbx_seq_one_letter_code
_entity_poly.pdbx_strand_id
1 'polypeptide(L)'
;MPGTTREKLMANIQYACGGGIADCRAIQEDGPCYSTDIIKVANYAMNAYYYATGHEALNCYFDGTGRIVYDDPTAYIINEAYWILHEASWIA
;
A
#
# COMPACT_ATOMS: atom_id res chain seq x y z
N MET A 1 2.84 1.24 -8.49
CA MET A 1 4.00 0.31 -8.64
C MET A 1 4.00 -0.37 -10.01
N PRO A 2 4.16 0.35 -11.13
CA PRO A 2 4.33 -0.30 -12.43
C PRO A 2 5.72 -0.95 -12.51
N GLY A 3 5.77 -2.18 -13.04
CA GLY A 3 7.03 -2.91 -13.25
C GLY A 3 7.65 -3.59 -12.00
N THR A 4 6.99 -3.53 -10.84
CA THR A 4 7.43 -4.31 -9.67
C THR A 4 7.05 -5.78 -9.85
N THR A 5 7.98 -6.70 -9.57
CA THR A 5 7.72 -8.13 -9.75
C THR A 5 6.77 -8.67 -8.68
N ARG A 6 6.10 -9.78 -8.98
CA ARG A 6 5.17 -10.43 -8.05
C ARG A 6 5.87 -10.81 -6.73
N GLU A 7 7.13 -11.23 -6.80
CA GLU A 7 7.95 -11.62 -5.65
C GLU A 7 8.17 -10.42 -4.71
N LYS A 8 8.52 -9.25 -5.27
CA LYS A 8 8.67 -8.02 -4.47
C LYS A 8 7.37 -7.57 -3.83
N LEU A 9 6.26 -7.65 -4.56
CA LEU A 9 4.93 -7.33 -4.01
C LEU A 9 4.59 -8.25 -2.83
N MET A 10 4.86 -9.56 -2.95
CA MET A 10 4.62 -10.50 -1.87
C MET A 10 5.53 -10.25 -0.67
N ALA A 11 6.80 -9.90 -0.89
CA ALA A 11 7.72 -9.53 0.17
C ALA A 11 7.24 -8.29 0.93
N ASN A 12 6.72 -7.28 0.23
CA ASN A 12 6.16 -6.07 0.84
C ASN A 12 4.94 -6.40 1.72
N ILE A 13 4.03 -7.26 1.24
CA ILE A 13 2.86 -7.72 2.01
C ILE A 13 3.33 -8.43 3.29
N GLN A 14 4.26 -9.38 3.16
CA GLN A 14 4.78 -10.13 4.29
C GLN A 14 5.49 -9.23 5.31
N TYR A 15 6.27 -8.26 4.85
CA TYR A 15 6.95 -7.30 5.72
C TYR A 15 5.95 -6.43 6.49
N ALA A 16 5.00 -5.82 5.79
CA ALA A 16 4.00 -4.94 6.39
C ALA A 16 3.10 -5.68 7.39
N CYS A 17 2.60 -6.87 7.02
CA CYS A 17 1.63 -7.61 7.81
C CYS A 17 2.26 -8.54 8.86
N GLY A 18 3.49 -9.02 8.63
CA GLY A 18 4.12 -10.04 9.46
C GLY A 18 4.58 -9.54 10.83
N GLY A 19 4.87 -8.25 10.96
CA GLY A 19 5.30 -7.64 12.22
C GLY A 19 4.18 -7.30 13.20
N GLY A 20 2.90 -7.44 12.79
CA GLY A 20 1.75 -7.07 13.60
C GLY A 20 1.54 -5.56 13.82
N ILE A 21 2.36 -4.73 13.17
CA ILE A 21 2.27 -3.27 13.23
C ILE A 21 1.12 -2.78 12.33
N ALA A 22 1.04 -3.28 11.10
CA ALA A 22 -0.04 -2.95 10.18
C ALA A 22 -1.27 -3.85 10.41
N ASP A 23 -2.48 -3.28 10.37
CA ASP A 23 -3.71 -4.07 10.33
C ASP A 23 -4.01 -4.53 8.90
N CYS A 24 -3.67 -5.79 8.60
CA CYS A 24 -3.92 -6.39 7.30
C CYS A 24 -5.20 -7.25 7.25
N ARG A 25 -6.09 -7.17 8.26
CA ARG A 25 -7.33 -8.00 8.27
C ARG A 25 -8.27 -7.65 7.13
N ALA A 26 -8.31 -6.38 6.71
CA ALA A 26 -9.21 -5.94 5.66
C ALA A 26 -8.92 -6.57 4.28
N ILE A 27 -7.67 -6.99 4.04
CA ILE A 27 -7.22 -7.60 2.77
C ILE A 27 -7.12 -9.12 2.82
N GLN A 28 -7.42 -9.75 3.97
CA GLN A 28 -7.53 -11.20 4.06
C GLN A 28 -8.79 -11.68 3.34
N GLU A 29 -8.85 -12.99 3.07
CA GLU A 29 -10.08 -13.65 2.64
C GLU A 29 -11.22 -13.31 3.61
N ASP A 30 -12.41 -13.02 3.06
CA ASP A 30 -13.59 -12.47 3.75
C ASP A 30 -13.46 -11.03 4.32
N GLY A 31 -12.33 -10.35 4.06
CA GLY A 31 -12.14 -8.96 4.44
C GLY A 31 -12.86 -7.95 3.53
N PRO A 32 -13.26 -6.77 4.04
CA PRO A 32 -13.96 -5.74 3.27
C PRO A 32 -13.16 -5.15 2.09
N CYS A 33 -11.84 -5.32 2.09
CA CYS A 33 -10.93 -4.88 1.03
C CYS A 33 -10.22 -6.07 0.35
N TYR A 34 -10.76 -7.29 0.46
CA TYR A 34 -10.22 -8.46 -0.22
C TYR A 34 -10.10 -8.21 -1.73
N SER A 35 -8.97 -8.62 -2.30
CA SER A 35 -8.72 -8.52 -3.74
C SER A 35 -7.79 -9.64 -4.21
N THR A 36 -8.04 -10.16 -5.41
CA THR A 36 -7.13 -11.09 -6.10
C THR A 36 -5.99 -10.35 -6.82
N ASP A 37 -6.08 -9.03 -6.93
CA ASP A 37 -5.05 -8.18 -7.51
C ASP A 37 -3.94 -7.91 -6.49
N ILE A 38 -2.79 -8.56 -6.68
CA ILE A 38 -1.65 -8.46 -5.76
C ILE A 38 -1.11 -7.02 -5.64
N ILE A 39 -1.27 -6.18 -6.67
CA ILE A 39 -0.85 -4.78 -6.60
C ILE A 39 -1.73 -4.03 -5.60
N LYS A 40 -3.06 -4.25 -5.63
CA LYS A 40 -3.98 -3.65 -4.66
C LYS A 40 -3.71 -4.11 -3.24
N VAL A 41 -3.47 -5.40 -3.06
CA VAL A 41 -3.16 -6.00 -1.74
C VAL A 41 -1.85 -5.45 -1.18
N ALA A 42 -0.79 -5.39 -2.00
CA ALA A 42 0.50 -4.84 -1.59
C ALA A 42 0.40 -3.35 -1.24
N ASN A 43 -0.29 -2.56 -2.05
CA ASN A 43 -0.50 -1.14 -1.77
C ASN A 43 -1.23 -0.94 -0.45
N TYR A 44 -2.30 -1.70 -0.18
CA TYR A 44 -3.03 -1.60 1.08
C TYR A 44 -2.12 -1.93 2.28
N ALA A 45 -1.40 -3.05 2.22
CA ALA A 45 -0.52 -3.48 3.31
C ALA A 45 0.56 -2.43 3.61
N MET A 46 1.19 -1.90 2.57
CA MET A 46 2.20 -0.84 2.68
C MET A 46 1.61 0.45 3.23
N ASN A 47 0.37 0.78 2.86
CA ASN A 47 -0.36 1.93 3.40
C ASN A 47 -0.54 1.77 4.90
N ALA A 48 -1.15 0.66 5.31
CA ALA A 48 -1.44 0.37 6.70
C ALA A 48 -0.18 0.39 7.56
N TYR A 49 0.95 -0.11 7.03
CA TYR A 49 2.24 -0.04 7.71
C TYR A 49 2.76 1.40 7.87
N TYR A 50 2.71 2.21 6.82
CA TYR A 50 3.11 3.62 6.87
C TYR A 50 2.32 4.41 7.91
N TYR A 51 1.00 4.19 7.98
CA TYR A 51 0.13 4.76 9.03
C TYR A 51 0.53 4.30 10.43
N ALA A 52 0.64 3.00 10.62
CA ALA A 52 0.91 2.42 11.92
C ALA A 52 2.31 2.76 12.46
N THR A 53 3.23 3.19 11.59
CA THR A 53 4.59 3.60 11.94
C THR A 53 4.80 5.11 11.98
N GLY A 54 3.72 5.90 12.01
CA GLY A 54 3.80 7.34 12.26
C GLY A 54 4.14 8.20 11.04
N HIS A 55 3.93 7.69 9.83
CA HIS A 55 4.11 8.42 8.57
C HIS A 55 5.53 8.89 8.26
N GLU A 56 6.57 8.21 8.79
CA GLU A 56 7.93 8.57 8.43
C GLU A 56 8.27 8.14 6.99
N ALA A 57 8.93 9.01 6.23
CA ALA A 57 9.27 8.75 4.84
C ALA A 57 10.06 7.46 4.61
N LEU A 58 10.89 7.06 5.58
CA LEU A 58 11.67 5.82 5.53
C LEU A 58 10.78 4.57 5.58
N ASN A 59 9.65 4.63 6.27
CA ASN A 59 8.71 3.51 6.36
C ASN A 59 7.94 3.27 5.05
N CYS A 60 8.05 4.20 4.09
CA CYS A 60 7.51 4.05 2.75
C CYS A 60 8.53 3.46 1.75
N TYR A 61 9.78 3.20 2.14
CA TYR A 61 10.83 2.82 1.18
C TYR A 61 10.58 1.47 0.48
N PHE A 62 10.24 0.41 1.23
CA PHE A 62 9.94 -0.93 0.70
C PHE A 62 10.88 -1.37 -0.44
N ASP A 63 12.19 -1.33 -0.20
CA ASP A 63 13.22 -1.66 -1.21
C ASP A 63 13.11 -0.84 -2.52
N GLY A 64 12.79 0.46 -2.37
CA GLY A 64 12.60 1.39 -3.48
C GLY A 64 11.33 1.16 -4.30
N THR A 65 10.45 0.26 -3.86
CA THR A 65 9.18 -0.01 -4.55
C THR A 65 8.07 0.93 -4.08
N GLY A 66 8.14 1.41 -2.84
CA GLY A 66 7.21 2.40 -2.30
C GLY A 66 7.65 3.85 -2.57
N ARG A 67 6.68 4.76 -2.55
CA ARG A 67 6.86 6.20 -2.74
C ARG A 67 5.76 6.91 -1.96
N ILE A 68 5.98 8.14 -1.50
CA ILE A 68 4.91 9.02 -0.99
C ILE A 68 4.48 9.94 -2.13
N VAL A 69 3.17 10.14 -2.30
CA VAL A 69 2.60 11.10 -3.24
C VAL A 69 1.68 12.03 -2.47
N TYR A 70 1.84 13.32 -2.72
CA TYR A 70 1.10 14.39 -2.06
C TYR A 70 -0.04 14.94 -2.93
N ASP A 71 -0.13 14.48 -4.19
CA ASP A 71 -1.12 14.96 -5.15
C ASP A 71 -2.44 14.18 -5.04
N ASP A 72 -3.55 14.87 -5.26
CA ASP A 72 -4.90 14.31 -5.25
C ASP A 72 -5.05 13.25 -6.37
N PRO A 73 -5.39 11.99 -6.03
CA PRO A 73 -5.47 10.91 -7.00
C PRO A 73 -6.61 11.08 -8.01
N THR A 74 -7.61 11.94 -7.75
CA THR A 74 -8.69 12.22 -8.71
C THR A 74 -8.19 12.95 -9.96
N ALA A 75 -7.08 13.69 -9.85
CA ALA A 75 -6.46 14.38 -10.98
C ALA A 75 -5.69 13.44 -11.92
N TYR A 76 -5.34 12.22 -11.47
CA TYR A 76 -4.48 11.27 -12.20
C TYR A 76 -5.18 9.96 -12.62
N ILE A 77 -6.52 9.89 -12.59
CA ILE A 77 -7.27 8.71 -13.06
C ILE A 77 -7.08 8.44 -14.58
N ILE A 78 -6.32 9.28 -15.30
CA ILE A 78 -5.95 9.03 -16.69
C ILE A 78 -4.55 8.38 -16.79
N ASN A 79 -4.56 7.06 -17.01
CA ASN A 79 -3.45 6.18 -17.41
C ASN A 79 -2.59 5.58 -16.27
N GLU A 80 -2.90 4.31 -15.98
CA GLU A 80 -2.04 3.31 -15.34
C GLU A 80 -1.65 3.51 -13.85
N ALA A 81 -2.48 2.98 -12.95
CA ALA A 81 -2.06 2.26 -11.73
C ALA A 81 -0.98 2.87 -10.81
N TYR A 82 -0.99 4.17 -10.58
CA TYR A 82 -0.26 4.80 -9.46
C TYR A 82 -1.20 5.01 -8.27
N TRP A 83 -1.40 3.96 -7.46
CA TRP A 83 -1.97 4.12 -6.13
C TRP A 83 -0.83 4.12 -5.12
N ILE A 84 -0.62 5.30 -4.55
CA ILE A 84 0.45 5.62 -3.64
C ILE A 84 -0.19 6.22 -2.37
N LEU A 85 0.37 5.86 -1.22
CA LEU A 85 -0.11 6.11 0.14
C LEU A 85 -0.44 7.60 0.35
N HIS A 86 -1.72 7.95 0.41
CA HIS A 86 -2.22 9.30 0.69
C HIS A 86 -2.45 9.45 2.21
N GLU A 87 -2.07 10.59 2.83
CA GLU A 87 -2.43 11.00 4.22
C GLU A 87 -3.94 10.83 4.47
N ALA A 88 -4.42 10.08 5.46
CA ALA A 88 -5.78 9.51 5.55
C ALA A 88 -6.93 10.53 5.75
N SER A 89 -7.05 11.52 4.86
CA SER A 89 -7.97 12.65 4.95
C SER A 89 -9.11 12.61 3.92
N TRP A 90 -9.16 11.63 3.01
CA TRP A 90 -10.24 11.51 2.01
C TRP A 90 -10.96 10.14 1.98
N ILE A 91 -10.77 9.27 2.98
CA ILE A 91 -11.55 8.03 3.13
C ILE A 91 -12.50 8.12 4.33
N ALA A 92 -13.13 9.29 4.52
CA ALA A 92 -14.28 9.46 5.39
C ALA A 92 -15.55 9.57 4.54
#